data_AF-A0A917LW00-F1
#
_entry.id   AF-A0A917LW00-F1
#
_cell.length_a   1.000
_cell.length_b   1.000
_cell.length_c   1.000
_cell.angle_alpha   90.00
_cell.angle_beta   90.00
_cell.angle_gamma   90.00
#
_symmetry.space_group_name_H-M   'P 1'
#
loop_
_entity.id
_entity.type
_entity.pdbx_description
1 polymer ?
#
loop_
_entity_poly.entity_id
_entity_poly.type
_entity_poly.pdbx_seq_one_letter_code
_entity_poly.pdbx_strand_id
1 'polypeptide(L)'
;MIKFFRKIRQNLLSEGKTGKYLKYAVGEIILVVIGILIAIAINNWNENRKDRKTENQVLQSVLVDLLSNEEILKKAELKIDRQINETKLFLELMRDEPIDSSFHKVKKLIAFSSEVEDVQLNLSGIEIIISNKIGLIKNDSIKREIVQYPVFFEGYKEQENLMRELKNNRIRPKIKDYISLENIATSSNNFSSNVRGLLSDRTLANDFTDRKWESFEWREDFIQLRKHGQDLIEMIEKELNRK
;
A
#
# COMPACT_ATOMS: atom_id res chain seq x y z
N MET A 1 -10.25 -27.64 -51.61
CA MET A 1 -9.16 -28.63 -51.43
C MET A 1 -9.64 -30.07 -51.23
N ILE A 2 -10.73 -30.33 -50.48
CA ILE A 2 -11.24 -31.70 -50.23
C ILE A 2 -11.52 -32.52 -51.52
N LYS A 3 -12.04 -31.91 -52.60
CA LYS A 3 -12.36 -32.64 -53.84
C LYS A 3 -11.14 -33.14 -54.61
N PHE A 4 -10.00 -32.45 -54.52
CA PHE A 4 -8.77 -32.80 -55.25
C PHE A 4 -8.08 -34.00 -54.60
N PHE A 5 -7.89 -33.96 -53.28
CA PHE A 5 -7.35 -35.08 -52.51
C PHE A 5 -8.27 -36.32 -52.53
N ARG A 6 -9.60 -36.11 -52.54
CA ARG A 6 -10.57 -37.20 -52.70
C ARG A 6 -10.41 -37.94 -54.04
N LYS A 7 -10.18 -37.22 -55.14
CA LYS A 7 -10.04 -37.80 -56.48
C LYS A 7 -8.73 -38.58 -56.62
N ILE A 8 -7.65 -38.09 -56.01
CA ILE A 8 -6.35 -38.79 -55.96
C ILE A 8 -6.45 -40.10 -55.14
N ARG A 9 -7.14 -40.09 -53.99
CA ARG A 9 -7.38 -41.30 -53.18
C ARG A 9 -8.16 -42.36 -53.94
N GLN A 10 -9.21 -41.98 -54.65
CA GLN A 10 -10.03 -42.92 -55.44
C GLN A 10 -9.20 -43.57 -56.56
N ASN A 11 -8.37 -42.79 -57.27
CA ASN A 11 -7.51 -43.31 -58.34
C ASN A 11 -6.41 -44.27 -57.83
N LEU A 12 -5.85 -44.02 -56.64
CA LEU A 12 -4.80 -44.88 -56.05
C LEU A 12 -5.34 -46.22 -55.51
N LEU A 13 -6.62 -46.24 -55.07
CA LEU A 13 -7.32 -47.46 -54.66
C LEU A 13 -7.69 -48.33 -55.86
N SER A 14 -8.09 -47.74 -56.99
CA SER A 14 -8.42 -48.48 -58.22
C SER A 14 -7.21 -49.16 -58.90
N GLU A 15 -5.98 -48.71 -58.61
CA GLU A 15 -4.75 -49.28 -59.17
C GLU A 15 -4.09 -50.36 -58.29
N GLY A 16 -4.72 -50.81 -57.20
CA GLY A 16 -4.17 -51.85 -56.30
C GLY A 16 -2.97 -51.39 -55.43
N LYS A 17 -2.70 -50.08 -55.36
CA LYS A 17 -1.53 -49.49 -54.66
C LYS A 17 -1.85 -49.09 -53.20
N THR A 18 -2.35 -50.04 -52.41
CA THR A 18 -2.75 -49.83 -50.99
C THR A 18 -1.66 -49.22 -50.11
N GLY A 19 -0.39 -49.61 -50.30
CA GLY A 19 0.74 -49.03 -49.56
C GLY A 19 1.00 -47.55 -49.88
N LYS A 20 0.76 -47.10 -51.12
CA LYS A 20 0.84 -45.67 -51.47
C LYS A 20 -0.35 -44.90 -50.90
N TYR A 21 -1.55 -45.48 -50.96
CA TYR A 21 -2.76 -44.91 -50.36
C TYR A 21 -2.59 -44.63 -48.86
N LEU A 22 -2.05 -45.57 -48.08
CA LEU A 22 -1.81 -45.39 -46.65
C LEU A 22 -0.82 -44.25 -46.37
N LYS A 23 0.28 -44.13 -47.13
CA LYS A 23 1.24 -43.01 -47.00
C LYS A 23 0.58 -41.65 -47.26
N TYR A 24 -0.27 -41.55 -48.29
CA TYR A 24 -0.99 -40.32 -48.59
C TYR A 24 -2.07 -39.98 -47.54
N ALA A 25 -2.78 -40.99 -47.03
CA ALA A 25 -3.78 -40.79 -45.99
C ALA A 25 -3.16 -40.32 -44.66
N VAL A 26 -2.01 -40.87 -44.28
CA VAL A 26 -1.24 -40.41 -43.12
C VAL A 26 -0.75 -38.97 -43.33
N GLY A 27 -0.24 -38.64 -44.53
CA GLY A 27 0.16 -37.28 -44.86
C GLY A 27 -0.97 -36.26 -44.71
N GLU A 28 -2.19 -36.61 -45.16
CA GLU A 28 -3.37 -35.76 -45.02
C GLU A 28 -3.79 -35.55 -43.55
N ILE A 29 -3.75 -36.60 -42.74
CA ILE A 29 -4.04 -36.49 -41.29
C ILE A 29 -3.02 -35.58 -40.61
N ILE A 30 -1.72 -35.75 -40.90
CA ILE A 30 -0.67 -34.89 -40.34
C ILE A 30 -0.89 -33.42 -40.74
N LEU A 31 -1.26 -33.16 -41.99
CA LEU A 31 -1.52 -31.80 -42.49
C LEU A 31 -2.74 -31.16 -41.80
N VAL A 32 -3.81 -31.93 -41.58
CA VAL A 32 -4.98 -31.49 -40.81
C VAL A 32 -4.63 -31.21 -39.35
N VAL A 33 -3.85 -32.09 -38.71
CA VAL A 33 -3.41 -31.91 -37.32
C VAL A 33 -2.55 -30.66 -37.17
N ILE A 34 -1.60 -30.42 -38.08
CA ILE A 34 -0.80 -29.18 -38.11
C ILE A 34 -1.72 -27.95 -38.24
N GLY A 35 -2.72 -28.01 -39.11
CA GLY A 35 -3.71 -26.94 -39.26
C GLY A 35 -4.47 -26.63 -37.96
N ILE A 36 -4.92 -27.66 -37.25
CA ILE A 36 -5.60 -27.53 -35.96
C ILE A 36 -4.66 -26.95 -34.89
N LEU A 37 -3.43 -27.45 -34.81
CA LEU A 37 -2.44 -26.95 -33.85
C LEU A 37 -2.12 -25.47 -34.08
N ILE A 38 -1.97 -25.05 -35.34
CA ILE A 38 -1.76 -23.64 -35.69
C ILE A 38 -2.99 -22.81 -35.29
N ALA A 39 -4.21 -23.29 -35.55
CA ALA A 39 -5.43 -22.59 -35.17
C ALA A 39 -5.54 -22.39 -33.64
N ILE A 40 -5.25 -23.43 -32.86
CA ILE A 40 -5.20 -23.36 -31.39
C ILE A 40 -4.10 -22.40 -30.93
N ALA A 41 -2.92 -22.46 -31.54
CA ALA A 41 -1.80 -21.57 -31.21
C ALA A 41 -2.16 -20.10 -31.45
N ILE A 42 -2.80 -19.79 -32.58
CA ILE A 42 -3.28 -18.42 -32.89
C ILE A 42 -4.33 -17.96 -31.88
N ASN A 43 -5.27 -18.84 -31.51
CA ASN A 43 -6.29 -18.52 -30.51
C ASN A 43 -5.67 -18.22 -29.14
N ASN A 44 -4.79 -19.09 -28.66
CA ASN A 44 -4.10 -18.92 -27.38
C ASN A 44 -3.22 -17.68 -27.36
N TRP A 45 -2.59 -17.32 -28.49
CA TRP A 45 -1.82 -16.08 -28.61
C TRP A 45 -2.71 -14.83 -28.50
N ASN A 46 -3.86 -14.83 -29.16
CA ASN A 46 -4.82 -13.73 -29.09
C ASN A 46 -5.43 -13.58 -27.68
N GLU A 47 -5.73 -14.70 -27.01
CA GLU A 47 -6.19 -14.72 -25.63
C GLU A 47 -5.13 -14.17 -24.67
N ASN A 48 -3.89 -14.66 -24.76
CA ASN A 48 -2.77 -14.13 -23.98
C ASN A 48 -2.53 -12.63 -24.20
N ARG A 49 -2.71 -12.13 -25.43
CA ARG A 49 -2.62 -10.70 -25.74
C ARG A 49 -3.72 -9.89 -25.04
N LYS A 50 -4.95 -10.41 -25.01
CA LYS A 50 -6.07 -9.78 -24.31
C LYS A 50 -5.83 -9.77 -22.80
N ASP A 51 -5.41 -10.91 -22.24
CA ASP A 51 -5.08 -11.04 -20.82
C ASP A 51 -3.98 -10.06 -20.42
N ARG A 52 -2.91 -9.96 -21.21
CA ARG A 52 -1.82 -9.01 -20.94
C ARG A 52 -2.28 -7.55 -21.01
N LYS A 53 -3.19 -7.22 -21.93
CA LYS A 53 -3.79 -5.88 -22.00
C LYS A 53 -4.59 -5.57 -20.72
N THR A 54 -5.40 -6.52 -20.25
CA THR A 54 -6.19 -6.35 -19.03
C THR A 54 -5.30 -6.31 -17.79
N GLU A 55 -4.28 -7.17 -17.71
CA GLU A 55 -3.25 -7.13 -16.66
C GLU A 55 -2.60 -5.75 -16.59
N ASN A 56 -2.16 -5.18 -17.74
CA ASN A 56 -1.55 -3.86 -17.77
C ASN A 56 -2.51 -2.75 -17.31
N GLN A 57 -3.78 -2.79 -17.71
CA GLN A 57 -4.79 -1.82 -17.26
C GLN A 57 -5.00 -1.89 -15.74
N VAL A 58 -4.99 -3.11 -15.22
CA VAL A 58 -5.13 -3.40 -13.80
C VAL A 58 -3.92 -2.89 -13.01
N LEU A 59 -2.70 -3.21 -13.45
CA LEU A 59 -1.47 -2.73 -12.84
C LEU A 59 -1.33 -1.21 -12.90
N GLN A 60 -1.80 -0.56 -13.98
CA GLN A 60 -1.87 0.90 -14.08
C GLN A 60 -2.80 1.50 -13.02
N SER A 61 -3.93 0.86 -12.72
CA SER A 61 -4.83 1.31 -11.65
C SER A 61 -4.16 1.27 -10.28
N VAL A 62 -3.41 0.20 -9.98
CA VAL A 62 -2.61 0.10 -8.74
C VAL A 62 -1.55 1.19 -8.69
N LEU A 63 -0.85 1.41 -9.80
CA LEU A 63 0.21 2.40 -9.87
C LEU A 63 -0.33 3.81 -9.56
N VAL A 64 -1.51 4.17 -10.08
CA VAL A 64 -2.16 5.45 -9.77
C VAL A 64 -2.44 5.59 -8.28
N ASP A 65 -2.97 4.55 -7.65
CA ASP A 65 -3.21 4.54 -6.21
C ASP A 65 -1.91 4.72 -5.41
N LEU A 66 -0.87 3.94 -5.74
CA LEU A 66 0.41 3.98 -5.03
C LEU A 66 1.12 5.33 -5.16
N LEU A 67 1.12 5.93 -6.35
CA LEU A 67 1.71 7.26 -6.57
C LEU A 67 0.96 8.35 -5.80
N SER A 68 -0.37 8.28 -5.77
CA SER A 68 -1.18 9.17 -4.93
C SER A 68 -0.85 8.97 -3.44
N ASN A 69 -0.70 7.72 -3.02
CA ASN A 69 -0.37 7.37 -1.63
C ASN A 69 1.03 7.84 -1.24
N GLU A 70 2.00 7.81 -2.15
CA GLU A 70 3.35 8.30 -1.89
C GLU A 70 3.34 9.79 -1.48
N GLU A 71 2.53 10.62 -2.14
CA GLU A 71 2.38 12.04 -1.82
C GLU A 71 1.66 12.27 -0.47
N ILE A 72 0.73 11.39 -0.11
CA ILE A 72 0.06 11.41 1.19
C ILE A 72 1.06 11.03 2.29
N LEU A 73 1.81 9.95 2.09
CA LEU A 73 2.80 9.46 3.05
C LEU A 73 3.92 10.48 3.27
N LYS A 74 4.43 11.13 2.22
CA LYS A 74 5.44 12.22 2.36
C LYS A 74 4.98 13.34 3.30
N LYS A 75 3.69 13.71 3.26
CA LYS A 75 3.13 14.73 4.15
C LYS A 75 2.99 14.21 5.58
N ALA A 76 2.60 12.96 5.74
CA ALA A 76 2.48 12.30 7.05
C ALA A 76 3.84 12.19 7.75
N GLU A 77 4.91 11.84 7.01
CA GLU A 77 6.29 11.74 7.53
C GLU A 77 6.73 13.00 8.27
N LEU A 78 6.56 14.16 7.63
CA LEU A 78 6.93 15.47 8.21
C LEU A 78 6.22 15.75 9.53
N LYS A 79 5.00 15.22 9.70
CA LYS A 79 4.18 15.43 10.90
C LYS A 79 4.52 14.44 12.00
N ILE A 80 4.78 13.18 11.65
CA ILE A 80 5.29 12.17 12.60
C ILE A 80 6.61 12.65 13.19
N ASP A 81 7.55 13.10 12.35
CA ASP A 81 8.85 13.61 12.81
C ASP A 81 8.68 14.86 13.71
N ARG A 82 7.76 15.76 13.38
CA ARG A 82 7.43 16.92 14.21
C ARG A 82 6.91 16.50 15.59
N GLN A 83 5.93 15.60 15.62
CA GLN A 83 5.33 15.09 16.86
C GLN A 83 6.36 14.43 17.77
N ILE A 84 7.27 13.61 17.20
CA ILE A 84 8.36 12.97 17.94
C ILE A 84 9.27 14.02 18.58
N ASN A 85 9.67 15.03 17.82
CA ASN A 85 10.56 16.09 18.29
C ASN A 85 9.92 16.93 19.40
N GLU A 86 8.64 17.24 19.29
CA GLU A 86 7.92 18.00 20.32
C GLU A 86 7.67 17.19 21.58
N THR A 87 7.40 15.88 21.45
CA THR A 87 7.30 14.96 22.58
C THR A 87 8.63 14.90 23.35
N LYS A 88 9.76 14.83 22.64
CA LYS A 88 11.10 14.88 23.25
C LYS A 88 11.34 16.21 23.97
N LEU A 89 11.09 17.34 23.30
CA LEU A 89 11.28 18.67 23.87
C LEU A 89 10.37 18.91 25.10
N PHE A 90 9.15 18.37 25.10
CA PHE A 90 8.27 18.44 26.26
C PHE A 90 8.84 17.64 27.44
N LEU A 91 9.32 16.41 27.23
CA LEU A 91 9.96 15.61 28.27
C LEU A 91 11.24 16.27 28.82
N GLU A 92 12.03 16.93 27.98
CA GLU A 92 13.19 17.72 28.43
C GLU A 92 12.76 18.86 29.37
N LEU A 93 11.69 19.59 29.04
CA LEU A 93 11.15 20.64 29.91
C LEU A 93 10.64 20.13 31.25
N MET A 94 10.10 18.90 31.30
CA MET A 94 9.66 18.28 32.56
C MET A 94 10.83 17.85 33.44
N ARG A 95 12.02 17.62 32.87
CA ARG A 95 13.19 17.11 33.59
C ARG A 95 13.98 18.20 34.33
N ASP A 96 14.15 19.37 33.72
CA ASP A 96 15.16 20.35 34.15
C ASP A 96 14.68 21.38 35.20
N GLU A 97 13.47 21.26 35.76
CA GLU A 97 12.79 22.27 36.61
C GLU A 97 12.75 23.70 36.01
N PRO A 98 11.56 24.33 35.88
CA PRO A 98 11.43 25.56 35.12
C PRO A 98 11.85 26.78 35.96
N ILE A 99 13.06 27.31 35.73
CA ILE A 99 13.39 28.65 36.22
C ILE A 99 12.81 29.75 35.30
N ASP A 100 12.55 29.51 34.01
CA ASP A 100 11.90 30.53 33.16
C ASP A 100 11.36 30.02 31.80
N SER A 101 10.78 28.82 31.75
CA SER A 101 10.16 28.36 30.49
C SER A 101 8.87 29.17 30.25
N SER A 102 8.91 30.13 29.33
CA SER A 102 7.77 30.99 29.03
C SER A 102 6.51 30.17 28.75
N PHE A 103 5.37 30.62 29.30
CA PHE A 103 4.04 30.02 29.09
C PHE A 103 3.74 29.75 27.60
N HIS A 104 4.32 30.54 26.71
CA HIS A 104 4.25 30.38 25.26
C HIS A 104 4.92 29.11 24.72
N LYS A 105 6.08 28.72 25.27
CA LYS A 105 6.81 27.49 24.87
C LYS A 105 6.01 26.24 25.25
N VAL A 106 5.45 26.22 26.47
CA VAL A 106 4.64 25.11 26.98
C VAL A 106 3.32 24.98 26.21
N LYS A 107 2.66 26.11 25.88
CA LYS A 107 1.44 26.11 25.06
C LYS A 107 1.64 25.50 23.67
N LYS A 108 2.70 25.90 22.95
CA LYS A 108 3.01 25.33 21.63
C LYS A 108 3.22 23.81 21.73
N LEU A 109 3.99 23.36 22.71
CA LEU A 109 4.28 21.93 22.88
C LEU A 109 3.05 21.12 23.23
N ILE A 110 2.12 21.65 24.03
CA ILE A 110 0.84 20.99 24.32
C ILE A 110 -0.07 20.90 23.08
N ALA A 111 -0.16 21.99 22.31
CA ALA A 111 -0.99 22.05 21.12
C ALA A 111 -0.55 21.02 20.07
N PHE A 112 0.76 20.93 19.83
CA PHE A 112 1.28 20.05 18.78
C PHE A 112 1.56 18.60 19.24
N SER A 113 1.95 18.38 20.51
CA SER A 113 2.09 17.01 21.03
C SER A 113 0.78 16.23 21.03
N SER A 114 -0.35 16.92 20.93
CA SER A 114 -1.68 16.33 20.84
C SER A 114 -2.14 16.06 19.41
N GLU A 115 -1.39 16.41 18.35
CA GLU A 115 -1.84 16.11 16.99
C GLU A 115 -1.53 14.64 16.63
N VAL A 116 -2.57 13.94 16.18
CA VAL A 116 -2.48 12.64 15.52
C VAL A 116 -3.28 12.84 14.25
N GLU A 117 -2.60 12.78 13.11
CA GLU A 117 -3.27 12.98 11.82
C GLU A 117 -3.91 11.68 11.36
N ASP A 118 -5.13 11.81 10.82
CA ASP A 118 -5.81 10.75 10.11
C ASP A 118 -5.17 10.58 8.72
N VAL A 119 -4.35 9.53 8.55
CA VAL A 119 -3.87 9.17 7.22
C VAL A 119 -4.91 8.27 6.55
N GLN A 120 -5.26 8.64 5.31
CA GLN A 120 -6.15 7.88 4.45
C GLN A 120 -5.46 7.65 3.12
N LEU A 121 -5.24 6.39 2.78
CA LEU A 121 -4.68 5.98 1.50
C LEU A 121 -5.79 5.67 0.51
N ASN A 122 -5.55 5.92 -0.77
CA ASN A 122 -6.37 5.42 -1.85
C ASN A 122 -6.00 3.96 -2.11
N LEU A 123 -6.94 3.05 -1.86
CA LEU A 123 -6.78 1.61 -2.09
C LEU A 123 -7.78 1.07 -3.11
N SER A 124 -8.54 1.92 -3.78
CA SER A 124 -9.69 1.49 -4.59
C SER A 124 -9.31 0.53 -5.72
N GLY A 125 -8.24 0.82 -6.46
CA GLY A 125 -7.67 -0.07 -7.48
C GLY A 125 -7.11 -1.35 -6.87
N ILE A 126 -6.37 -1.25 -5.77
CA ILE A 126 -5.82 -2.40 -5.03
C ILE A 126 -6.94 -3.36 -4.55
N GLU A 127 -7.99 -2.84 -3.92
CA GLU A 127 -9.13 -3.60 -3.40
C GLU A 127 -9.93 -4.29 -4.51
N ILE A 128 -10.20 -3.59 -5.62
CA ILE A 128 -10.84 -4.18 -6.80
C ILE A 128 -10.02 -5.37 -7.29
N ILE A 129 -8.70 -5.26 -7.27
CA ILE A 129 -7.82 -6.32 -7.77
C ILE A 129 -7.83 -7.53 -6.87
N ILE A 130 -7.63 -7.30 -5.57
CA ILE A 130 -7.64 -8.37 -4.57
C ILE A 130 -8.97 -9.14 -4.62
N SER A 131 -10.09 -8.43 -4.78
CA SER A 131 -11.42 -9.06 -4.78
C SER A 131 -11.76 -9.87 -6.03
N ASN A 132 -11.36 -9.44 -7.24
CA ASN A 132 -11.85 -10.09 -8.46
C ASN A 132 -10.88 -10.21 -9.63
N LYS A 133 -9.69 -9.61 -9.57
CA LYS A 133 -8.73 -9.58 -10.70
C LYS A 133 -7.33 -10.06 -10.35
N ILE A 134 -7.10 -10.52 -9.12
CA ILE A 134 -5.78 -10.96 -8.65
C ILE A 134 -5.21 -12.11 -9.50
N GLY A 135 -6.07 -12.98 -10.02
CA GLY A 135 -5.69 -14.08 -10.91
C GLY A 135 -5.17 -13.65 -12.28
N LEU A 136 -5.44 -12.39 -12.70
CA LEU A 136 -4.94 -11.84 -13.96
C LEU A 136 -3.47 -11.41 -13.89
N ILE A 137 -2.93 -11.24 -12.68
CA ILE A 137 -1.54 -10.85 -12.46
C ILE A 137 -0.66 -12.09 -12.59
N LYS A 138 0.16 -12.14 -13.63
CA LYS A 138 1.02 -13.28 -13.94
C LYS A 138 2.27 -13.31 -13.06
N ASN A 139 2.77 -12.13 -12.67
CA ASN A 139 3.95 -12.02 -11.82
C ASN A 139 3.58 -12.26 -10.35
N ASP A 140 3.92 -13.44 -9.83
CA ASP A 140 3.58 -13.82 -8.46
C ASP A 140 4.23 -12.93 -7.39
N SER A 141 5.37 -12.31 -7.67
CA SER A 141 5.98 -11.36 -6.73
C SER A 141 5.14 -10.08 -6.64
N ILE A 142 4.74 -9.50 -7.77
CA ILE A 142 3.84 -8.32 -7.78
C ILE A 142 2.52 -8.65 -7.09
N LYS A 143 1.96 -9.84 -7.37
CA LYS A 143 0.73 -10.33 -6.75
C LYS A 143 0.84 -10.36 -5.22
N ARG A 144 1.93 -10.92 -4.68
CA ARG A 144 2.17 -10.98 -3.22
C ARG A 144 2.32 -9.59 -2.61
N GLU A 145 3.02 -8.68 -3.27
CA GLU A 145 3.19 -7.32 -2.77
C GLU A 145 1.88 -6.51 -2.79
N ILE A 146 1.04 -6.66 -3.82
CA ILE A 146 -0.30 -6.04 -3.86
C ILE A 146 -1.16 -6.50 -2.69
N VAL A 147 -1.10 -7.80 -2.35
CA VAL A 147 -1.87 -8.37 -1.23
C VAL A 147 -1.33 -7.91 0.12
N GLN A 148 0.00 -7.75 0.25
CA GLN A 148 0.63 -7.34 1.50
C GLN A 148 0.49 -5.84 1.78
N TYR A 149 0.40 -5.00 0.74
CA TYR A 149 0.37 -3.54 0.93
C TYR A 149 -0.75 -3.05 1.86
N PRO A 150 -2.02 -3.50 1.73
CA PRO A 150 -3.06 -3.19 2.70
C PRO A 150 -2.75 -3.65 4.12
N VAL A 151 -2.08 -4.79 4.31
CA VAL A 151 -1.72 -5.31 5.63
C VAL A 151 -0.72 -4.39 6.34
N PHE A 152 0.29 -3.89 5.62
CA PHE A 152 1.20 -2.87 6.17
C PHE A 152 0.46 -1.58 6.52
N PHE A 153 -0.53 -1.20 5.72
CA PHE A 153 -1.33 -0.02 6.03
C PHE A 153 -2.22 -0.22 7.25
N GLU A 154 -2.80 -1.41 7.43
CA GLU A 154 -3.56 -1.77 8.63
C GLU A 154 -2.68 -1.69 9.89
N GLY A 155 -1.46 -2.23 9.86
CA GLY A 155 -0.51 -2.10 10.98
C GLY A 155 -0.21 -0.63 11.32
N TYR A 156 0.03 0.21 10.30
CA TYR A 156 0.17 1.65 10.50
C TYR A 156 -1.08 2.28 11.14
N LYS A 157 -2.29 1.88 10.74
CA LYS A 157 -3.56 2.39 11.29
C LYS A 157 -3.79 1.95 12.72
N GLU A 158 -3.38 0.74 13.10
CA GLU A 158 -3.43 0.27 14.49
C GLU A 158 -2.60 1.18 15.40
N GLN A 159 -1.38 1.51 14.99
CA GLN A 159 -0.54 2.44 15.76
C GLN A 159 -1.08 3.86 15.78
N GLU A 160 -1.63 4.35 14.66
CA GLU A 160 -2.30 5.66 14.64
C GLU A 160 -3.47 5.71 15.66
N ASN A 161 -4.25 4.63 15.76
CA ASN A 161 -5.34 4.51 16.71
C ASN A 161 -4.83 4.49 18.16
N LEU A 162 -3.77 3.71 18.46
CA LEU A 162 -3.14 3.70 19.77
C LEU A 162 -2.68 5.11 20.19
N MET A 163 -2.05 5.83 19.25
CA MET A 163 -1.59 7.21 19.49
C MET A 163 -2.75 8.17 19.78
N ARG A 164 -3.92 7.95 19.15
CA ARG A 164 -5.15 8.71 19.40
C ARG A 164 -5.74 8.38 20.78
N GLU A 165 -5.71 7.11 21.19
CA GLU A 165 -6.17 6.69 22.51
C GLU A 165 -5.29 7.27 23.62
N LEU A 166 -3.96 7.18 23.49
CA LEU A 166 -3.02 7.80 24.45
C LEU A 166 -3.28 9.29 24.61
N LYS A 167 -3.46 10.00 23.50
CA LYS A 167 -3.81 11.42 23.49
C LYS A 167 -5.12 11.67 24.24
N ASN A 168 -6.20 11.01 23.84
CA ASN A 168 -7.54 11.37 24.28
C ASN A 168 -7.86 10.88 25.70
N ASN A 169 -7.33 9.72 26.09
CA ASN A 169 -7.72 9.02 27.31
C ASN A 169 -6.72 9.21 28.45
N ARG A 170 -5.44 9.52 28.15
CA ARG A 170 -4.38 9.65 29.17
C ARG A 170 -3.83 11.07 29.24
N ILE A 171 -3.35 11.61 28.12
CA ILE A 171 -2.62 12.88 28.09
C ILE A 171 -3.56 14.09 28.20
N ARG A 172 -4.56 14.19 27.32
CA ARG A 172 -5.47 15.35 27.28
C ARG A 172 -6.23 15.57 28.59
N PRO A 173 -6.74 14.55 29.30
CA PRO A 173 -7.38 14.73 30.60
C PRO A 173 -6.45 15.40 31.62
N LYS A 174 -5.21 14.88 31.78
CA LYS A 174 -4.23 15.46 32.70
C LYS A 174 -3.86 16.89 32.34
N ILE A 175 -3.69 17.19 31.05
CA ILE A 175 -3.41 18.57 30.61
C ILE A 175 -4.52 19.53 31.07
N LYS A 176 -5.80 19.10 31.03
CA LYS A 176 -6.93 19.93 31.47
C LYS A 176 -6.92 20.23 32.97
N ASP A 177 -6.34 19.35 33.78
CA ASP A 177 -6.24 19.55 35.24
C ASP A 177 -5.30 20.71 35.59
N TYR A 178 -4.37 21.05 34.69
CA TYR A 178 -3.39 22.12 34.91
C TYR A 178 -3.58 23.33 34.01
N ILE A 179 -3.99 23.15 32.75
CA ILE A 179 -4.03 24.21 31.74
C ILE A 179 -5.45 24.33 31.18
N SER A 180 -5.97 25.56 31.14
CA SER A 180 -7.24 25.84 30.46
C SER A 180 -7.13 25.55 28.96
N LEU A 181 -8.08 24.75 28.43
CA LEU A 181 -8.17 24.51 26.99
C LEU A 181 -8.44 25.79 26.20
N GLU A 182 -9.12 26.76 26.79
CA GLU A 182 -9.39 28.06 26.16
C GLU A 182 -8.09 28.85 25.98
N ASN A 183 -7.18 28.80 26.96
CA ASN A 183 -5.85 29.39 26.84
C ASN A 183 -5.01 28.72 25.73
N ILE A 184 -5.20 27.42 25.51
CA ILE A 184 -4.55 26.68 24.43
C ILE A 184 -5.15 27.09 23.08
N ALA A 185 -6.48 27.14 22.97
CA ALA A 185 -7.20 27.43 21.72
C ALA A 185 -7.00 28.88 21.23
N THR A 186 -7.04 29.85 22.14
CA THR A 186 -6.95 31.29 21.80
C THR A 186 -5.56 31.85 21.98
N SER A 187 -4.59 31.02 22.37
CA SER A 187 -3.24 31.46 22.78
C SER A 187 -3.24 32.54 23.88
N SER A 188 -4.35 32.75 24.59
CA SER A 188 -4.48 33.74 25.68
C SER A 188 -3.99 33.19 27.02
N ASN A 189 -3.97 34.05 28.05
CA ASN A 189 -3.72 33.69 29.45
C ASN A 189 -4.89 34.14 30.33
N ASN A 190 -6.10 34.22 29.76
CA ASN A 190 -7.26 34.84 30.41
C ASN A 190 -7.82 33.96 31.54
N PHE A 191 -7.50 32.66 31.54
CA PHE A 191 -7.87 31.72 32.58
C PHE A 191 -6.65 31.30 33.40
N SER A 192 -6.82 31.03 34.70
CA SER A 192 -5.73 30.51 35.54
C SER A 192 -5.20 29.19 34.99
N SER A 193 -3.89 28.96 35.05
CA SER A 193 -3.24 27.73 34.59
C SER A 193 -1.96 27.49 35.40
N ASN A 194 -1.70 26.24 35.78
CA ASN A 194 -0.58 25.82 36.62
C ASN A 194 0.48 25.08 35.79
N VAL A 195 1.27 25.82 35.01
CA VAL A 195 2.35 25.25 34.19
C VAL A 195 3.40 24.54 35.03
N ARG A 196 3.77 25.09 36.19
CA ARG A 196 4.75 24.44 37.07
C ARG A 196 4.23 23.08 37.54
N GLY A 197 2.97 23.01 37.98
CA GLY A 197 2.33 21.75 38.37
C GLY A 197 2.27 20.73 37.24
N LEU A 198 1.94 21.18 36.02
CA LEU A 198 1.95 20.32 34.83
C LEU A 198 3.33 19.72 34.59
N LEU A 199 4.38 20.56 34.56
CA LEU A 199 5.75 20.12 34.26
C LEU A 199 6.33 19.21 35.35
N SER A 200 5.85 19.34 36.59
CA SER A 200 6.26 18.49 37.71
C SER A 200 5.38 17.24 37.88
N ASP A 201 4.35 17.02 37.05
CA ASP A 201 3.49 15.83 37.14
C ASP A 201 4.21 14.59 36.58
N ARG A 202 4.68 13.74 37.50
CA ARG A 202 5.32 12.46 37.18
C ARG A 202 4.43 11.54 36.33
N THR A 203 3.14 11.52 36.58
CA THR A 203 2.22 10.63 35.84
C THR A 203 2.04 11.11 34.40
N LEU A 204 2.03 12.42 34.18
CA LEU A 204 2.02 13.00 32.84
C LEU A 204 3.35 12.74 32.11
N ALA A 205 4.49 12.84 32.82
CA ALA A 205 5.80 12.51 32.26
C ALA A 205 5.87 11.04 31.79
N ASN A 206 5.25 10.12 32.54
CA ASN A 206 5.13 8.72 32.13
C ASN A 206 4.28 8.57 30.87
N ASP A 207 3.11 9.23 30.77
CA ASP A 207 2.27 9.15 29.57
C ASP A 207 2.97 9.69 28.31
N PHE A 208 3.75 10.77 28.45
CA PHE A 208 4.57 11.29 27.34
C PHE A 208 5.77 10.39 27.01
N THR A 209 6.29 9.66 27.99
CA THR A 209 7.33 8.66 27.77
C THR A 209 6.78 7.47 26.98
N ASP A 210 5.59 6.97 27.35
CA ASP A 210 4.88 5.94 26.59
C ASP A 210 4.61 6.43 25.16
N ARG A 211 4.06 7.65 25.00
CA ARG A 211 3.86 8.25 23.68
C ARG A 211 5.13 8.27 22.84
N LYS A 212 6.27 8.60 23.44
CA LYS A 212 7.56 8.60 22.73
C LYS A 212 7.95 7.20 22.26
N TRP A 213 7.74 6.17 23.08
CA TRP A 213 8.01 4.78 22.69
C TRP A 213 7.10 4.35 21.53
N GLU A 214 5.80 4.58 21.65
CA GLU A 214 4.84 4.25 20.59
C GLU A 214 5.11 5.03 19.29
N SER A 215 5.55 6.29 19.38
CA SER A 215 5.95 7.05 18.19
C SER A 215 7.15 6.42 17.46
N PHE A 216 8.04 5.69 18.14
CA PHE A 216 9.13 4.99 17.47
C PHE A 216 8.59 3.77 16.70
N GLU A 217 7.71 2.98 17.31
CA GLU A 217 7.07 1.84 16.63
C GLU A 217 6.25 2.31 15.43
N TRP A 218 5.43 3.35 15.62
CA TRP A 218 4.64 3.95 14.54
C TRP A 218 5.51 4.45 13.37
N ARG A 219 6.71 4.97 13.66
CA ARG A 219 7.67 5.40 12.63
C ARG A 219 8.26 4.21 11.86
N GLU A 220 8.54 3.09 12.52
CA GLU A 220 9.02 1.88 11.86
C GLU A 220 7.93 1.31 10.93
N ASP A 221 6.69 1.21 11.40
CA ASP A 221 5.56 0.76 10.56
C ASP A 221 5.35 1.68 9.35
N PHE A 222 5.47 2.99 9.56
CA PHE A 222 5.43 3.98 8.48
C PHE A 222 6.56 3.76 7.45
N ILE A 223 7.79 3.50 7.90
CA ILE A 223 8.93 3.22 7.02
C ILE A 223 8.70 1.95 6.21
N GLN A 224 8.18 0.88 6.84
CA GLN A 224 7.88 -0.37 6.14
C GLN A 224 6.78 -0.17 5.09
N LEU A 225 5.67 0.47 5.46
CA LEU A 225 4.57 0.79 4.53
C LEU A 225 5.07 1.57 3.31
N ARG A 226 5.88 2.61 3.53
CA ARG A 226 6.44 3.42 2.45
C ARG A 226 7.36 2.61 1.56
N LYS A 227 8.27 1.81 2.15
CA LYS A 227 9.21 0.97 1.42
C LYS A 227 8.48 -0.03 0.54
N HIS A 228 7.49 -0.76 1.08
CA HIS A 228 6.68 -1.69 0.31
C HIS A 228 5.93 -1.00 -0.83
N GLY A 229 5.39 0.21 -0.60
CA GLY A 229 4.77 1.01 -1.65
C GLY A 229 5.75 1.35 -2.79
N GLN A 230 6.97 1.78 -2.46
CA GLN A 230 8.01 2.11 -3.44
C GLN A 230 8.50 0.89 -4.22
N ASP A 231 8.80 -0.21 -3.52
CA ASP A 231 9.22 -1.47 -4.14
C ASP A 231 8.13 -1.96 -5.12
N LEU A 232 6.85 -1.87 -4.73
CA LEU A 232 5.74 -2.25 -5.59
C LEU A 232 5.59 -1.33 -6.81
N ILE A 233 5.76 -0.01 -6.66
CA ILE A 233 5.80 0.94 -7.79
C ILE A 233 6.87 0.51 -8.79
N GLU A 234 8.11 0.32 -8.35
CA GLU A 234 9.23 -0.07 -9.21
C GLU A 234 8.98 -1.40 -9.94
N MET A 235 8.44 -2.38 -9.21
CA MET A 235 8.10 -3.69 -9.79
C MET A 235 7.01 -3.56 -10.87
N ILE A 236 5.97 -2.77 -10.63
CA ILE A 236 4.89 -2.54 -11.59
C ILE A 236 5.40 -1.79 -12.82
N GLU A 237 6.15 -0.71 -12.64
CA GLU A 237 6.72 0.05 -13.76
C GLU A 237 7.62 -0.83 -14.64
N LYS A 238 8.46 -1.65 -14.01
CA LYS A 238 9.30 -2.62 -14.74
C LYS A 238 8.47 -3.64 -15.51
N GLU A 239 7.38 -4.14 -14.94
CA GLU A 239 6.50 -5.11 -15.58
C GLU A 239 5.72 -4.50 -16.75
N LEU A 240 5.24 -3.26 -16.61
CA LEU A 240 4.56 -2.52 -17.67
C LEU A 240 5.48 -2.18 -18.85
N ASN A 241 6.78 -2.01 -18.59
CA ASN A 241 7.79 -1.72 -19.61
C ASN A 241 8.35 -2.98 -20.31
N ARG A 242 7.98 -4.20 -19.88
CA ARG A 242 8.34 -5.44 -20.59
C ARG A 242 7.54 -5.54 -21.90
N LYS A 243 8.25 -5.49 -23.03
CA LYS A 243 7.71 -5.70 -24.38
C LYS A 243 7.32 -7.14 -24.64
#